data_AF-A0A075R3X5-F1
#
_entry.id   AF-A0A075R3X5-F1
#
_cell.length_a   1.000
_cell.length_b   1.000
_cell.length_c   1.000
_cell.angle_alpha   90.00
_cell.angle_beta   90.00
_cell.angle_gamma   90.00
#
_symmetry.space_group_name_H-M   'P 1'
#
loop_
_entity.id
_entity.type
_entity.pdbx_description
1 polymer ?
#
loop_
_entity_poly.entity_id
_entity_poly.type
_entity_poly.pdbx_seq_one_letter_code
_entity_poly.pdbx_strand_id
1 'polypeptide(L)'
;MLKNYIRYHKAEFTSTFGKEKATILKKVVFEYRKEDQVRWGTSISLRGGGVVPEWKIPFQDMGRSRNNQKYQEDADMQYVDRAEDYCKRFGIITTQGLAFIFDHMVQTYRFVDERSIFVKIRELEDEYRKSHDRERLPDQDRLSVILDYISESANQKLRRGLNKEGYGNYLGKTYDISDFGSLSYYSYF
;
A
#
# COMPACT_ATOMS: atom_id res chain seq x y z
N MET A 1 -10.76 -10.03 3.52
CA MET A 1 -10.81 -10.24 2.06
C MET A 1 -11.12 -11.70 1.70
N LEU A 2 -10.14 -12.62 1.56
CA LEU A 2 -10.38 -14.00 1.06
C LEU A 2 -11.47 -14.79 1.82
N LYS A 3 -11.52 -14.66 3.16
CA LYS A 3 -12.59 -15.26 3.99
C LYS A 3 -14.00 -14.85 3.55
N ASN A 4 -14.19 -13.58 3.18
CA ASN A 4 -15.50 -13.06 2.79
C ASN A 4 -15.88 -13.56 1.39
N TYR A 5 -14.95 -13.54 0.45
CA TYR A 5 -15.16 -14.09 -0.88
C TYR A 5 -15.59 -15.57 -0.83
N ILE A 6 -14.90 -16.39 -0.03
CA ILE A 6 -15.24 -17.81 0.12
C ILE A 6 -16.62 -18.02 0.77
N ARG A 7 -17.01 -17.18 1.73
CA ARG A 7 -18.30 -17.28 2.43
C ARG A 7 -19.46 -16.88 1.53
N TYR A 8 -19.37 -15.73 0.88
CA TYR A 8 -20.49 -15.10 0.19
C TYR A 8 -20.57 -15.46 -1.30
N HIS A 9 -19.47 -15.89 -1.92
CA HIS A 9 -19.41 -16.30 -3.33
C HIS A 9 -18.95 -17.76 -3.46
N LYS A 10 -19.44 -18.63 -2.56
CA LYS A 10 -19.02 -20.03 -2.43
C LYS A 10 -19.10 -20.83 -3.74
N ALA A 11 -20.16 -20.63 -4.54
CA ALA A 11 -20.37 -21.36 -5.79
C ALA A 11 -19.30 -20.99 -6.82
N GLU A 12 -19.07 -19.69 -7.02
CA GLU A 12 -18.02 -19.16 -7.89
C GLU A 12 -16.64 -19.64 -7.44
N PHE A 13 -16.32 -19.49 -6.15
CA PHE A 13 -15.07 -19.97 -5.57
C PHE A 13 -14.84 -21.47 -5.82
N THR A 14 -15.87 -22.30 -5.63
CA THR A 14 -15.77 -23.75 -5.90
C THR A 14 -15.66 -24.07 -7.38
N SER A 15 -16.28 -23.28 -8.27
CA SER A 15 -16.09 -23.40 -9.71
C SER A 15 -14.65 -23.07 -10.12
N THR A 16 -14.06 -22.01 -9.57
CA THR A 16 -12.70 -21.57 -9.89
C THR A 16 -11.63 -22.57 -9.45
N PHE A 17 -11.73 -23.08 -8.22
CA PHE A 17 -10.71 -23.97 -7.67
C PHE A 17 -10.98 -25.45 -7.95
N GLY A 18 -12.20 -25.81 -8.35
CA GLY A 18 -12.67 -27.19 -8.34
C GLY A 18 -12.91 -27.70 -6.90
N LYS A 19 -13.71 -28.76 -6.78
CA LYS A 19 -14.21 -29.26 -5.49
C LYS A 19 -13.10 -29.58 -4.48
N GLU A 20 -12.04 -30.25 -4.93
CA GLU A 20 -10.94 -30.69 -4.08
C GLU A 20 -10.12 -29.51 -3.53
N LYS A 21 -9.55 -28.67 -4.41
CA LYS A 21 -8.75 -27.52 -3.99
C LYS A 21 -9.57 -26.48 -3.22
N ALA A 22 -10.84 -26.28 -3.59
CA ALA A 22 -11.73 -25.41 -2.85
C ALA A 22 -11.94 -25.91 -1.40
N THR A 23 -12.01 -27.23 -1.20
CA THR A 23 -12.15 -27.83 0.13
C THR A 23 -10.86 -27.64 0.93
N ILE A 24 -9.70 -27.91 0.33
CA ILE A 24 -8.40 -27.71 0.95
C ILE A 24 -8.22 -26.24 1.37
N LEU A 25 -8.43 -25.30 0.44
CA LEU A 25 -8.22 -23.88 0.71
C LEU A 25 -9.23 -23.33 1.72
N LYS A 26 -10.48 -23.81 1.73
CA LYS A 26 -11.45 -23.49 2.81
C LYS A 26 -10.90 -23.93 4.17
N LYS A 27 -10.41 -25.16 4.27
CA LYS A 27 -9.84 -25.69 5.52
C LYS A 27 -8.66 -24.84 5.99
N VAL A 28 -7.75 -24.52 5.08
CA VAL A 28 -6.60 -23.65 5.36
C VAL A 28 -7.05 -22.27 5.87
N VAL A 29 -8.04 -21.66 5.22
CA VAL A 29 -8.46 -20.30 5.55
C VAL A 29 -9.26 -20.22 6.85
N PHE A 30 -10.11 -21.20 7.15
CA PHE A 30 -11.05 -21.14 8.27
C PHE A 30 -10.63 -21.93 9.50
N GLU A 31 -9.86 -23.01 9.35
CA GLU A 31 -9.59 -23.96 10.43
C GLU A 31 -8.13 -23.99 10.86
N TYR A 32 -7.20 -23.75 9.94
CA TYR A 32 -5.77 -23.85 10.25
C TYR A 32 -5.29 -22.69 11.12
N ARG A 33 -4.33 -22.98 12.01
CA ARG A 33 -3.60 -21.96 12.76
C ARG A 33 -2.64 -21.21 11.84
N LYS A 34 -2.09 -20.10 12.31
CA LYS A 34 -1.19 -19.25 11.50
C LYS A 34 0.02 -20.04 10.99
N GLU A 35 0.62 -20.87 11.84
CA GLU A 35 1.80 -21.68 11.50
C GLU A 35 1.47 -22.71 10.42
N ASP A 36 0.28 -23.32 10.49
CA ASP A 36 -0.21 -24.27 9.49
C ASP A 36 -0.53 -23.60 8.15
N GLN A 37 -1.10 -22.40 8.18
CA GLN A 37 -1.32 -21.60 6.97
C GLN A 37 0.00 -21.25 6.29
N VAL A 38 1.02 -20.87 7.07
CA VAL A 38 2.37 -20.59 6.55
C VAL A 38 2.98 -21.86 5.95
N ARG A 39 2.91 -23.00 6.65
CA ARG A 39 3.42 -24.28 6.12
C ARG A 39 2.73 -24.68 4.81
N TRP A 40 1.41 -24.55 4.74
CA TRP A 40 0.67 -24.81 3.52
C TRP A 40 1.08 -23.85 2.39
N GLY A 41 1.20 -22.56 2.68
CA GLY A 41 1.70 -21.56 1.75
C GLY A 41 3.08 -21.92 1.19
N THR A 42 3.99 -22.37 2.05
CA THR A 42 5.31 -22.86 1.66
C THR A 42 5.21 -24.10 0.77
N SER A 43 4.32 -25.05 1.07
CA SER A 43 4.16 -26.27 0.27
C SER A 43 3.67 -26.03 -1.16
N ILE A 44 2.98 -24.92 -1.41
CA ILE A 44 2.52 -24.53 -2.74
C ILE A 44 3.42 -23.49 -3.41
N SER A 45 4.54 -23.13 -2.79
CA SER A 45 5.46 -22.11 -3.29
C SER A 45 6.62 -22.72 -4.08
N LEU A 46 7.04 -22.06 -5.15
CA LEU A 46 8.23 -22.43 -5.92
C LEU A 46 9.50 -21.85 -5.27
N ARG A 47 10.62 -22.57 -5.40
CA ARG A 47 11.94 -22.08 -4.98
C ARG A 47 12.31 -20.87 -5.83
N GLY A 48 12.53 -19.72 -5.18
CA GLY A 48 12.79 -18.44 -5.87
C GLY A 48 11.56 -17.56 -6.08
N GLY A 49 10.38 -17.98 -5.61
CA GLY A 49 9.15 -17.20 -5.62
C GLY A 49 8.09 -17.70 -6.61
N GLY A 50 6.84 -17.34 -6.34
CA GLY A 50 5.68 -17.78 -7.11
C GLY A 50 5.00 -19.03 -6.54
N VAL A 51 3.89 -19.40 -7.16
CA VAL A 51 3.03 -20.52 -6.74
C VAL A 51 3.13 -21.64 -7.78
N VAL A 52 3.10 -22.90 -7.34
CA VAL A 52 3.12 -24.06 -8.24
C VAL A 52 1.97 -24.00 -9.25
N PRO A 53 2.15 -24.46 -10.50
CA PRO A 53 1.17 -24.25 -11.58
C PRO A 53 -0.26 -24.69 -11.24
N GLU A 54 -0.41 -25.81 -10.52
CA GLU A 54 -1.70 -26.37 -10.11
C GLU A 54 -2.54 -25.45 -9.23
N TRP A 55 -1.90 -24.57 -8.46
CA TRP A 55 -2.55 -23.57 -7.61
C TRP A 55 -2.57 -22.20 -8.29
N LYS A 56 -1.53 -21.89 -9.08
CA LYS A 56 -1.37 -20.62 -9.77
C LYS A 56 -2.57 -20.28 -10.66
N ILE A 57 -3.01 -21.20 -11.51
CA ILE A 57 -4.11 -20.94 -12.46
C ILE A 57 -5.41 -20.58 -11.73
N PRO A 58 -5.91 -21.39 -10.77
CA PRO A 58 -7.07 -21.01 -9.96
C PRO A 58 -6.94 -19.67 -9.25
N PHE A 59 -5.77 -19.34 -8.70
CA PHE A 59 -5.54 -18.04 -8.07
C PHE A 59 -5.60 -16.89 -9.08
N GLN A 60 -5.07 -17.06 -10.29
CA GLN A 60 -5.17 -16.08 -11.36
C GLN A 60 -6.63 -15.88 -11.81
N ASP A 61 -7.39 -16.96 -11.97
CA ASP A 61 -8.80 -16.89 -12.34
C ASP A 61 -9.65 -16.24 -11.25
N MET A 62 -9.36 -16.53 -9.98
CA MET A 62 -9.94 -15.82 -8.85
C MET A 62 -9.59 -14.31 -8.89
N GLY A 63 -8.36 -13.96 -9.26
CA GLY A 63 -7.94 -12.57 -9.44
C GLY A 63 -8.70 -11.82 -10.55
N ARG A 64 -9.25 -12.54 -11.53
CA ARG A 64 -10.09 -11.98 -12.61
C ARG A 64 -11.56 -11.82 -12.21
N SER A 65 -12.00 -12.45 -11.13
CA SER A 65 -13.38 -12.33 -10.64
C SER A 65 -13.67 -10.91 -10.16
N ARG A 66 -14.77 -10.32 -10.66
CA ARG A 66 -15.27 -9.01 -10.18
C ARG A 66 -15.66 -9.05 -8.71
N ASN A 67 -16.22 -10.15 -8.23
CA ASN A 67 -16.59 -10.30 -6.83
C ASN A 67 -15.35 -10.33 -5.94
N ASN A 68 -14.30 -11.06 -6.34
CA ASN A 68 -13.04 -11.06 -5.60
C ASN A 68 -12.28 -9.72 -5.69
N GLN A 69 -12.31 -9.06 -6.85
CA GLN A 69 -11.74 -7.72 -7.03
C GLN A 69 -12.41 -6.71 -6.09
N LYS A 70 -13.74 -6.73 -5.97
CA LYS A 70 -14.45 -5.85 -5.03
C LYS A 70 -13.96 -5.99 -3.58
N TYR A 71 -13.77 -7.22 -3.09
CA TYR A 71 -13.23 -7.39 -1.73
C TYR A 71 -11.77 -6.95 -1.59
N GLN A 72 -10.99 -7.01 -2.67
CA GLN A 72 -9.63 -6.48 -2.70
C GLN A 72 -9.66 -4.95 -2.65
N GLU A 73 -10.44 -4.32 -3.52
CA GLU A 73 -10.67 -2.88 -3.56
C GLU A 73 -11.15 -2.34 -2.20
N ASP A 74 -12.17 -2.97 -1.59
CA ASP A 74 -12.68 -2.58 -0.27
C ASP A 74 -11.60 -2.69 0.83
N ALA A 75 -10.70 -3.66 0.73
CA ALA A 75 -9.58 -3.80 1.66
C ALA A 75 -8.48 -2.76 1.39
N ASP A 76 -8.23 -2.46 0.11
CA ASP A 76 -7.21 -1.53 -0.34
C ASP A 76 -7.57 -0.07 0.00
N MET A 77 -8.87 0.25 0.04
CA MET A 77 -9.37 1.56 0.47
C MET A 77 -8.89 1.95 1.87
N GLN A 78 -8.65 0.98 2.77
CA GLN A 78 -8.11 1.27 4.10
C GLN A 78 -6.73 1.92 4.06
N TYR A 79 -5.91 1.64 3.04
CA TYR A 79 -4.61 2.28 2.86
C TYR A 79 -4.75 3.67 2.26
N VAL A 80 -5.73 3.88 1.37
CA VAL A 80 -6.06 5.19 0.79
C VAL A 80 -6.54 6.12 1.89
N ASP A 81 -7.60 5.74 2.62
CA ASP A 81 -8.19 6.54 3.71
C ASP A 81 -7.13 6.93 4.75
N ARG A 82 -6.25 5.99 5.06
CA ARG A 82 -5.17 6.22 6.03
C ARG A 82 -4.09 7.14 5.47
N ALA A 83 -3.77 7.04 4.19
CA ALA A 83 -2.84 7.94 3.55
C ALA A 83 -3.39 9.38 3.54
N GLU A 84 -4.68 9.54 3.24
CA GLU A 84 -5.36 10.83 3.30
C GLU A 84 -5.35 11.44 4.71
N ASP A 85 -5.59 10.64 5.76
CA ASP A 85 -5.49 11.10 7.15
C ASP A 85 -4.08 11.62 7.48
N TYR A 86 -3.03 10.89 7.08
CA TYR A 86 -1.65 11.36 7.27
C TYR A 86 -1.31 12.59 6.42
N CYS A 87 -1.82 12.68 5.19
CA CYS A 87 -1.69 13.89 4.38
C CYS A 87 -2.30 15.08 5.12
N LYS A 88 -3.49 14.94 5.71
CA LYS A 88 -4.12 16.00 6.52
C LYS A 88 -3.27 16.39 7.71
N ARG A 89 -2.78 15.41 8.48
CA ARG A 89 -1.95 15.65 9.68
C ARG A 89 -0.62 16.34 9.37
N PHE A 90 0.06 15.91 8.32
CA PHE A 90 1.32 16.51 7.87
C PHE A 90 1.12 17.70 6.95
N GLY A 91 -0.13 18.07 6.67
CA GLY A 91 -0.54 19.17 5.82
C GLY A 91 -0.12 19.02 4.35
N ILE A 92 0.06 17.80 3.83
CA ILE A 92 0.42 17.49 2.43
C ILE A 92 -0.81 17.61 1.53
N ILE A 93 -0.68 18.32 0.41
CA ILE A 93 -1.82 18.67 -0.46
C ILE A 93 -1.65 18.20 -1.91
N THR A 94 -0.43 17.87 -2.31
CA THR A 94 -0.12 17.48 -3.68
C THR A 94 -0.42 16.00 -3.92
N THR A 95 -0.81 15.65 -5.16
CA THR A 95 -0.96 14.26 -5.60
C THR A 95 0.33 13.47 -5.41
N GLN A 96 1.48 14.11 -5.62
CA GLN A 96 2.80 13.54 -5.37
C GLN A 96 3.03 13.16 -3.90
N GLY A 97 2.68 14.08 -3.00
CA GLY A 97 2.74 13.81 -1.58
C GLY A 97 1.77 12.71 -1.17
N LEU A 98 0.55 12.67 -1.73
CA LEU A 98 -0.38 11.55 -1.48
C LEU A 98 0.22 10.21 -1.95
N ALA A 99 0.80 10.14 -3.15
CA ALA A 99 1.43 8.93 -3.66
C ALA A 99 2.59 8.47 -2.75
N PHE A 100 3.40 9.40 -2.24
CA PHE A 100 4.43 9.13 -1.26
C PHE A 100 3.86 8.50 0.02
N ILE A 101 2.83 9.13 0.61
CA ILE A 101 2.24 8.68 1.88
C ILE A 101 1.52 7.35 1.69
N PHE A 102 0.78 7.17 0.60
CA PHE A 102 0.11 5.92 0.24
C PHE A 102 1.10 4.77 0.11
N ASP A 103 2.22 4.99 -0.60
CA ASP A 103 3.27 3.99 -0.72
C ASP A 103 3.85 3.61 0.66
N HIS A 104 4.00 4.57 1.58
CA HIS A 104 4.36 4.28 2.96
C HIS A 104 3.30 3.42 3.66
N MET A 105 2.03 3.81 3.58
CA MET A 105 0.92 3.09 4.22
C MET A 105 0.82 1.63 3.76
N VAL A 106 1.02 1.36 2.47
CA VAL A 106 0.98 -0.01 1.94
C VAL A 106 2.09 -0.89 2.52
N GLN A 107 3.27 -0.34 2.83
CA GLN A 107 4.39 -1.15 3.32
C GLN A 107 4.42 -1.30 4.83
N THR A 108 4.10 -0.24 5.57
CA THR A 108 4.31 -0.21 7.04
C THR A 108 3.02 0.03 7.82
N TYR A 109 1.94 0.45 7.14
CA TYR A 109 0.64 0.83 7.70
C TYR A 109 0.66 2.01 8.69
N ARG A 110 1.83 2.48 9.13
CA ARG A 110 1.99 3.59 10.08
C ARG A 110 3.40 4.16 10.04
N PHE A 111 3.53 5.40 10.50
CA PHE A 111 4.81 5.97 10.88
C PHE A 111 5.11 5.62 12.34
N VAL A 112 6.33 5.15 12.64
CA VAL A 112 6.74 4.81 14.02
C VAL A 112 6.92 6.08 14.85
N ASP A 113 7.53 7.11 14.26
CA ASP A 113 7.87 8.38 14.92
C ASP A 113 6.94 9.53 14.52
N GLU A 114 5.64 9.24 14.35
CA GLU A 114 4.63 10.18 13.86
C GLU A 114 4.66 11.54 14.60
N ARG A 115 4.74 11.51 15.93
CA ARG A 115 4.76 12.73 16.75
C ARG A 115 6.00 13.59 16.45
N SER A 116 7.16 12.97 16.29
CA SER A 116 8.41 13.68 16.02
C SER A 116 8.39 14.31 14.62
N ILE A 117 7.89 13.57 13.62
CA ILE A 117 7.68 14.08 12.26
C ILE A 117 6.78 15.31 12.29
N PHE A 118 5.63 15.21 12.96
CA PHE A 118 4.65 16.30 13.03
C PHE A 118 5.22 17.55 13.72
N VAL A 119 5.91 17.39 14.84
CA VAL A 119 6.58 18.51 15.54
C VAL A 119 7.59 19.17 14.61
N LYS A 120 8.42 18.37 13.92
CA LYS A 120 9.45 18.90 13.04
C LYS A 120 8.88 19.68 11.85
N ILE A 121 7.80 19.17 11.25
CA ILE A 121 7.08 19.88 10.17
C ILE A 121 6.53 21.22 10.69
N ARG A 122 5.94 21.25 11.89
CA ARG A 122 5.40 22.49 12.48
C ARG A 122 6.49 23.52 12.77
N GLU A 123 7.61 23.09 13.34
CA GLU A 123 8.77 23.97 13.58
C GLU A 123 9.25 24.60 12.27
N LEU A 124 9.41 23.78 11.23
CA LEU A 124 9.85 24.24 9.92
C LEU A 124 8.83 25.17 9.26
N GLU A 125 7.54 24.86 9.37
CA GLU A 125 6.44 25.72 8.90
C GLU A 125 6.48 27.09 9.58
N ASP A 126 6.62 27.14 10.91
CA ASP A 126 6.65 28.39 11.67
C ASP A 126 7.86 29.26 11.31
N GLU A 127 9.02 28.64 11.04
CA GLU A 127 10.22 29.33 10.55
C GLU A 127 10.05 29.85 9.11
N TYR A 128 9.50 29.01 8.23
CA TYR A 128 9.25 29.36 6.83
C TYR A 128 8.29 30.54 6.70
N ARG A 129 7.17 30.50 7.44
CA ARG A 129 6.15 31.56 7.44
C ARG A 129 6.68 32.92 7.91
N LYS A 130 7.66 32.95 8.81
CA LYS A 130 8.29 34.20 9.27
C LYS A 130 9.17 34.84 8.19
N SER A 131 9.76 34.03 7.32
CA SER A 131 10.70 34.47 6.29
C SER A 131 10.07 34.66 4.90
N HIS A 132 8.91 34.05 4.66
CA HIS A 132 8.24 34.02 3.35
C HIS A 132 6.81 34.56 3.43
N ASP A 133 6.61 35.71 4.08
CA ASP A 133 5.32 36.41 4.14
C ASP A 133 4.09 35.52 4.44
N ARG A 134 4.23 34.63 5.43
CA ARG A 134 3.20 33.67 5.86
C ARG A 134 2.80 32.63 4.82
N GLU A 135 3.55 32.47 3.73
CA GLU A 135 3.40 31.38 2.78
C GLU A 135 3.52 30.02 3.47
N ARG A 136 2.81 29.04 2.92
CA ARG A 136 2.81 27.66 3.41
C ARG A 136 4.11 26.95 3.02
N LEU A 137 4.70 26.17 3.94
CA LEU A 137 5.85 25.32 3.61
C LEU A 137 5.51 24.36 2.45
N PRO A 138 6.33 24.32 1.38
CA PRO A 138 6.12 23.41 0.26
C PRO A 138 6.05 21.94 0.66
N ASP A 139 5.29 21.14 -0.10
CA ASP A 139 5.17 19.69 0.14
C ASP A 139 6.53 19.01 0.09
N GLN A 140 7.43 19.45 -0.80
CA GLN A 140 8.75 18.86 -0.95
C GLN A 140 9.60 18.93 0.33
N ASP A 141 9.53 20.03 1.07
CA ASP A 141 10.22 20.17 2.34
C ASP A 141 9.58 19.30 3.43
N ARG A 142 8.25 19.23 3.46
CA ARG A 142 7.50 18.34 4.36
C ARG A 142 7.84 16.88 4.09
N LEU A 143 7.90 16.47 2.82
CA LEU A 143 8.28 15.13 2.40
C LEU A 143 9.74 14.81 2.72
N SER A 144 10.66 15.78 2.64
CA SER A 144 12.05 15.61 3.11
C SER A 144 12.09 15.25 4.59
N VAL A 145 11.36 16.00 5.42
CA VAL A 145 11.27 15.71 6.86
C VAL A 145 10.73 14.30 7.07
N ILE A 146 9.64 13.91 6.42
CA ILE A 146 9.07 12.57 6.59
C ILE A 146 10.07 11.48 6.16
N LEU A 147 10.77 11.70 5.05
CA LEU A 147 11.74 10.75 4.50
C LEU A 147 12.90 10.46 5.46
N ASP A 148 13.34 11.45 6.25
CA ASP A 148 14.40 11.29 7.25
C ASP A 148 14.04 10.30 8.36
N TYR A 149 12.75 10.12 8.64
CA TYR A 149 12.24 9.16 9.62
C TYR A 149 11.88 7.80 9.01
N ILE A 150 12.05 7.61 7.71
CA ILE A 150 11.85 6.31 7.05
C ILE A 150 13.17 5.52 7.10
N SER A 151 13.08 4.30 7.64
CA SER A 151 14.21 3.37 7.71
C SER A 151 14.81 3.07 6.34
N GLU A 152 16.15 2.98 6.29
CA GLU A 152 16.90 2.49 5.12
C GLU A 152 16.67 1.00 4.84
N SER A 153 16.13 0.25 5.81
CA SER A 153 15.91 -1.18 5.69
C SER A 153 15.06 -1.54 4.47
N ALA A 154 15.46 -2.58 3.74
CA ALA A 154 14.75 -3.09 2.57
C ALA A 154 14.49 -2.04 1.47
N ASN A 155 15.40 -1.08 1.29
CA ASN A 155 15.31 -0.01 0.29
C ASN A 155 14.03 0.85 0.41
N GLN A 156 13.43 0.89 1.61
CA GLN A 156 12.19 1.63 1.81
C GLN A 156 12.38 3.12 1.56
N LYS A 157 13.46 3.70 2.08
CA LYS A 157 13.78 5.11 1.89
C LYS A 157 14.08 5.45 0.43
N LEU A 158 14.87 4.63 -0.28
CA LEU A 158 15.14 4.82 -1.72
C LEU A 158 13.85 4.97 -2.53
N ARG A 159 12.91 4.03 -2.35
CA ARG A 159 11.61 4.06 -3.06
C ARG A 159 10.81 5.33 -2.76
N ARG A 160 10.82 5.82 -1.52
CA ARG A 160 10.11 7.04 -1.13
C ARG A 160 10.82 8.29 -1.60
N GLY A 161 12.14 8.26 -1.67
CA GLY A 161 12.94 9.29 -2.33
C GLY A 161 12.50 9.46 -3.78
N LEU A 162 12.35 8.38 -4.54
CA LEU A 162 11.87 8.45 -5.93
C LEU A 162 10.44 9.04 -6.04
N ASN A 163 9.52 8.64 -5.14
CA ASN A 163 8.18 9.22 -5.11
C ASN A 163 8.21 10.72 -4.74
N LYS A 164 9.11 11.11 -3.82
CA LYS A 164 9.34 12.50 -3.45
C LYS A 164 9.90 13.30 -4.62
N GLU A 165 10.84 12.78 -5.38
CA GLU A 165 11.37 13.49 -6.57
C GLU A 165 10.35 13.47 -7.73
N GLY A 166 9.39 12.54 -7.69
CA GLY A 166 8.34 12.40 -8.70
C GLY A 166 8.81 11.63 -9.93
N TYR A 167 10.06 11.16 -9.97
CA TYR A 167 10.60 10.38 -11.07
C TYR A 167 11.71 9.43 -10.60
N GLY A 168 11.96 8.36 -11.37
CA GLY A 168 13.17 7.55 -11.28
C GLY A 168 12.96 6.07 -11.57
N ASN A 169 13.95 5.24 -11.25
CA ASN A 169 13.91 3.80 -11.52
C ASN A 169 14.04 2.99 -10.23
N TYR A 170 13.09 2.09 -9.99
CA TYR A 170 13.11 1.14 -8.88
C TYR A 170 13.00 -0.29 -9.39
N LEU A 171 14.04 -1.09 -9.18
CA LEU A 171 14.11 -2.51 -9.60
C LEU A 171 13.75 -2.72 -11.08
N GLY A 172 14.25 -1.85 -11.97
CA GLY A 172 14.02 -1.94 -13.41
C GLY A 172 12.69 -1.38 -13.87
N LYS A 173 11.86 -0.82 -12.98
CA LYS A 173 10.62 -0.12 -13.32
C LYS A 173 10.85 1.39 -13.26
N THR A 174 10.59 2.07 -14.37
CA THR A 174 10.59 3.54 -14.41
C THR A 174 9.27 4.06 -13.86
N TYR A 175 9.37 5.08 -13.01
CA TYR A 175 8.27 5.85 -12.46
C TYR A 175 8.45 7.30 -12.90
N ASP A 176 7.39 7.91 -13.41
CA ASP A 176 7.30 9.33 -13.70
C ASP A 176 5.89 9.79 -13.31
N ILE A 177 5.79 10.72 -12.37
CA ILE A 177 4.50 11.19 -11.88
C ILE A 177 3.76 12.03 -12.93
N SER A 178 4.48 12.60 -13.91
CA SER A 178 3.88 13.36 -15.01
C SER A 178 3.06 12.48 -15.95
N ASP A 179 3.33 11.17 -16.01
CA ASP A 179 2.49 10.19 -16.73
C ASP A 179 1.05 10.16 -16.20
N PHE A 180 0.84 10.64 -14.96
CA PHE A 180 -0.47 10.71 -14.31
C PHE A 180 -1.06 12.13 -14.29
N GLY A 181 -0.60 13.01 -15.19
CA GLY A 181 -0.79 14.48 -15.22
C GLY A 181 -2.21 15.07 -15.21
N SER A 182 -3.23 14.28 -14.85
CA SER A 182 -4.61 14.75 -14.59
C SER A 182 -5.14 14.38 -13.20
N LEU A 183 -4.40 13.61 -12.39
CA LEU A 183 -4.83 13.24 -11.04
C LEU A 183 -4.62 14.40 -10.06
N SER A 184 -5.71 14.93 -9.51
CA SER A 184 -5.70 15.93 -8.45
C SER A 184 -6.28 15.35 -7.16
N TYR A 185 -5.51 15.43 -6.08
CA TYR A 185 -6.00 15.17 -4.73
C TYR A 185 -6.49 16.50 -4.15
N TYR A 186 -7.77 16.56 -3.77
CA TYR A 186 -8.32 17.69 -3.03
C TYR A 186 -8.56 17.26 -1.58
N SER A 187 -7.69 17.68 -0.68
CA SER A 187 -7.98 17.69 0.74
C SER A 187 -8.54 19.06 1.11
N TYR A 188 -9.79 19.10 1.58
CA TYR A 188 -10.35 20.30 2.20
C TYR A 188 -9.70 20.46 3.58
N PHE A 189 -8.93 21.54 3.76
CA PHE A 189 -8.30 21.95 5.03
C PHE A 189 -9.11 23.07 5.68
#